data_AF-M7C0N4-F1
#
_entry.id   AF-M7C0N4-F1
#
_cell.length_a   1.000
_cell.length_b   1.000
_cell.length_c   1.000
_cell.angle_alpha   90.00
_cell.angle_beta   90.00
_cell.angle_gamma   90.00
#
_symmetry.space_group_name_H-M   'P 1'
#
loop_
_entity.id
_entity.type
_entity.pdbx_description
1 polymer ?
#
loop_
_entity_poly.entity_id
_entity_poly.type
_entity_poly.pdbx_seq_one_letter_code
_entity_poly.pdbx_strand_id
1 'polypeptide(L)'
;MMKREYRGQRSVTAIADYIRQQKSNPIREVNDLEEIKALDRSKRNIIGYFEQKDTTNYRTFERVANILHDDCVFLSATGRHAPAWSTRELLALLDLWKEEAVQLQLLSSCRNFDTYRQIASEMPEKGHKRDMRQCCAKIKKLRQAYQKAREANRCSGAENAPDMVYLGSMTNFDLTYAWTQDKCVPLVREITFENGEELTEEGLPFLILFHMKDDLESLEKFQQEVARQLISEKGTINFLHADCDKFRHPLLHIQKTPADCPVIAIDSFRHMYVFPDFSDLAIPGKLKQFVQDLHSGKLHREFHHGPDPTDVAPGQPIQDLASSPPESSFQKLAPSEHRYTLLREKDEL
;
A
#
# COMPACT_ATOMS: atom_id res chain seq x y z
N MET A 1 -2.34 -19.19 8.87
CA MET A 1 -2.18 -19.86 7.56
C MET A 1 -1.02 -19.14 6.89
N MET A 2 0.11 -19.82 6.65
CA MET A 2 1.22 -19.24 5.86
C MET A 2 0.64 -18.94 4.48
N LYS A 3 0.62 -17.66 4.07
CA LYS A 3 -0.01 -17.25 2.81
C LYS A 3 0.85 -17.60 1.59
N ARG A 4 2.17 -17.77 1.77
CA ARG A 4 3.09 -17.95 0.65
C ARG A 4 3.72 -19.33 0.67
N GLU A 5 3.60 -20.02 -0.45
CA GLU A 5 4.27 -21.29 -0.72
C GLU A 5 5.74 -21.06 -1.09
N TYR A 6 6.61 -22.05 -0.84
CA TYR A 6 8.00 -21.98 -1.26
C TYR A 6 8.13 -22.25 -2.76
N ARG A 7 8.32 -21.17 -3.54
CA ARG A 7 8.52 -21.23 -5.00
C ARG A 7 9.98 -21.05 -5.44
N GLY A 8 10.92 -21.04 -4.50
CA GLY A 8 12.36 -20.93 -4.77
C GLY A 8 12.98 -22.21 -5.33
N GLN A 9 14.29 -22.18 -5.60
CA GLN A 9 15.02 -23.32 -6.15
C GLN A 9 14.87 -24.59 -5.29
N ARG A 10 14.61 -25.75 -5.91
CA ARG A 10 14.50 -27.04 -5.18
C ARG A 10 15.87 -27.64 -4.87
N SER A 11 16.67 -26.95 -4.05
CA SER A 11 17.96 -27.41 -3.55
C SER A 11 17.98 -27.41 -2.02
N VAL A 12 18.80 -28.28 -1.42
CA VAL A 12 18.94 -28.37 0.04
C VAL A 12 19.35 -27.01 0.63
N THR A 13 20.26 -26.31 -0.03
CA THR A 13 20.72 -24.99 0.39
C THR A 13 19.60 -23.96 0.36
N ALA A 14 18.88 -23.85 -0.76
CA ALA A 14 17.83 -22.85 -0.92
C ALA A 14 16.64 -23.09 0.02
N ILE A 15 16.28 -24.35 0.29
CA ILE A 15 15.25 -24.69 1.27
C ILE A 15 15.74 -24.38 2.69
N ALA A 16 16.97 -24.74 3.03
CA ALA A 16 17.53 -24.45 4.35
C ALA A 16 17.60 -22.94 4.61
N ASP A 17 18.01 -22.16 3.61
CA ASP A 17 18.07 -20.69 3.69
C ASP A 17 16.68 -20.07 3.84
N TYR A 18 15.69 -20.56 3.09
CA TYR A 18 14.30 -20.13 3.23
C TYR A 18 13.77 -20.39 4.65
N ILE A 19 14.00 -21.59 5.21
CA ILE A 19 13.56 -21.91 6.57
C ILE A 19 14.28 -21.03 7.61
N ARG A 20 15.57 -20.73 7.42
CA ARG A 20 16.30 -19.79 8.29
C ARG A 20 15.69 -18.39 8.24
N GLN A 21 15.35 -17.91 7.05
CA GLN A 21 14.71 -16.60 6.87
C GLN A 21 13.32 -16.56 7.54
N GLN A 22 12.49 -17.58 7.32
CA GLN A 22 11.16 -17.68 7.93
C GLN A 22 11.19 -17.85 9.46
N LYS A 23 12.32 -18.31 10.03
CA LYS A 23 12.54 -18.40 11.48
C LYS A 23 13.21 -17.16 12.07
N SER A 24 13.77 -16.29 11.24
CA SER A 24 14.39 -15.05 11.69
C SER A 24 13.32 -14.05 12.17
N ASN A 25 13.67 -13.19 13.13
CA ASN A 25 12.75 -12.15 13.55
C ASN A 25 12.62 -11.10 12.43
N PRO A 26 11.44 -10.90 11.84
CA PRO A 26 11.26 -9.95 10.75
C PRO A 26 11.29 -8.48 11.22
N ILE A 27 11.22 -8.23 12.52
CA ILE A 27 11.17 -6.88 13.08
C ILE A 27 12.59 -6.34 13.25
N ARG A 28 12.90 -5.24 12.57
CA ARG A 28 14.16 -4.52 12.75
C ARG A 28 14.06 -3.57 13.93
N GLU A 29 14.94 -3.73 14.91
CA GLU A 29 15.01 -2.80 16.04
C GLU A 29 15.73 -1.51 15.64
N VAL A 30 15.15 -0.38 16.05
CA VAL A 30 15.68 0.95 15.79
C VAL A 30 16.00 1.63 17.11
N ASN A 31 17.23 2.11 17.25
CA ASN A 31 17.72 2.74 18.48
C ASN A 31 17.71 4.27 18.41
N ASP A 32 17.75 4.84 17.20
CA ASP A 32 17.72 6.29 16.98
C ASP A 32 16.47 6.73 16.19
N LEU A 33 15.86 7.83 16.64
CA LEU A 33 14.75 8.47 15.95
C LEU A 33 15.17 9.07 14.60
N GLU A 34 16.46 9.36 14.38
CA GLU A 34 16.95 9.80 13.07
C GLU A 34 16.91 8.69 12.02
N GLU A 35 17.11 7.42 12.40
CA GLU A 35 16.95 6.27 11.49
C GLU A 35 15.52 6.18 10.96
N ILE A 36 14.52 6.53 11.78
CA ILE A 36 13.10 6.55 11.38
C ILE A 36 12.86 7.63 10.32
N LYS A 37 13.54 8.78 10.41
CA LYS A 37 13.39 9.86 9.44
C LYS A 37 14.07 9.54 8.10
N ALA A 38 15.15 8.75 8.14
CA ALA A 38 15.92 8.34 6.98
C ALA A 38 15.42 7.03 6.33
N LEU A 39 14.25 6.52 6.72
CA LEU A 39 13.68 5.31 6.15
C LEU A 39 13.38 5.47 4.66
N ASP A 40 13.61 4.38 3.93
CA ASP A 40 13.21 4.23 2.55
C ASP A 40 11.67 4.27 2.44
N ARG A 41 11.15 5.35 1.86
CA ARG A 41 9.72 5.58 1.65
C ARG A 41 9.16 4.89 0.40
N SER A 42 10.01 4.25 -0.42
CA SER A 42 9.54 3.42 -1.53
C SER A 42 8.84 2.14 -1.04
N LYS A 43 9.17 1.71 0.17
CA LYS A 43 8.54 0.57 0.84
C LYS A 43 7.56 1.04 1.91
N ARG A 44 6.56 0.20 2.17
CA ARG A 44 5.62 0.42 3.27
C ARG A 44 6.29 0.05 4.59
N ASN A 45 6.34 1.02 5.50
CA ASN A 45 6.99 0.87 6.81
C ASN A 45 5.93 0.88 7.92
N ILE A 46 5.96 -0.10 8.81
CA ILE A 46 5.14 -0.17 10.02
C ILE A 46 6.06 -0.05 11.23
N ILE A 47 5.86 0.99 12.03
CA ILE A 47 6.73 1.30 13.18
C ILE A 47 5.94 1.11 14.48
N GLY A 48 6.39 0.18 15.31
CA GLY A 48 5.86 -0.04 16.65
C GLY A 48 6.75 0.62 17.71
N TYR A 49 6.16 1.51 18.50
CA TYR A 49 6.82 2.13 19.66
C TYR A 49 6.40 1.38 20.93
N PHE A 50 7.36 0.81 21.64
CA PHE A 50 7.10 0.00 22.84
C PHE A 50 7.95 0.45 24.02
N GLU A 51 7.37 0.36 25.22
CA GLU A 51 8.11 0.60 26.47
C GLU A 51 9.12 -0.53 26.73
N GLN A 52 8.66 -1.78 26.58
CA GLN A 52 9.46 -2.99 26.78
C GLN A 52 8.99 -4.08 25.80
N LYS A 53 9.92 -4.97 25.42
CA LYS A 53 9.64 -6.08 24.49
C LYS A 53 8.82 -7.21 25.11
N ASP A 54 8.79 -7.33 26.44
CA ASP A 54 8.08 -8.45 27.09
C ASP A 54 6.55 -8.27 27.16
N THR A 55 6.05 -7.12 26.68
CA THR A 55 4.65 -6.72 26.78
C THR A 55 3.75 -7.49 25.82
N THR A 56 2.48 -7.67 26.21
CA THR A 56 1.44 -8.24 25.32
C THR A 56 1.33 -7.47 24.00
N ASN A 57 1.53 -6.15 24.03
CA ASN A 57 1.50 -5.29 22.85
C ASN A 57 2.60 -5.67 21.84
N TYR A 58 3.82 -5.90 22.32
CA TYR A 58 4.93 -6.32 21.46
C TYR A 58 4.68 -7.72 20.89
N ARG A 59 4.14 -8.66 21.68
CA ARG A 59 3.79 -10.01 21.19
C ARG A 59 2.71 -9.98 20.12
N THR A 60 1.70 -9.12 20.25
CA THR A 60 0.70 -8.93 19.18
C THR A 60 1.37 -8.40 17.91
N PHE A 61 2.23 -7.39 18.05
CA PHE A 61 2.95 -6.81 16.93
C PHE A 61 3.88 -7.83 16.23
N GLU A 62 4.60 -8.64 17.00
CA GLU A 62 5.43 -9.74 16.51
C GLU A 62 4.61 -10.78 15.75
N ARG A 63 3.43 -11.15 16.26
CA ARG A 63 2.53 -12.06 15.54
C ARG A 63 2.06 -11.48 14.21
N VAL A 64 1.75 -10.18 14.16
CA VAL A 64 1.35 -9.50 12.92
C VAL A 64 2.52 -9.39 11.95
N ALA A 65 3.71 -9.00 12.43
CA ALA A 65 4.93 -8.92 11.63
C ALA A 65 5.29 -10.26 11.01
N ASN A 66 5.22 -11.36 11.77
CA ASN A 66 5.47 -12.71 11.23
C ASN A 66 4.54 -13.08 10.07
N ILE A 67 3.32 -12.55 10.02
CA ILE A 67 2.36 -12.84 8.94
C ILE A 67 2.57 -11.91 7.73
N LEU A 68 2.97 -10.65 7.96
CA LEU A 68 2.97 -9.60 6.93
C LEU A 68 4.38 -9.10 6.56
N HIS A 69 5.45 -9.74 7.04
CA HIS A 69 6.83 -9.29 6.81
C HIS A 69 7.25 -9.25 5.34
N ASP A 70 6.61 -10.07 4.49
CA ASP A 70 6.88 -10.04 3.06
C ASP A 70 6.11 -8.91 2.32
N ASP A 71 5.12 -8.27 2.98
CA ASP A 71 4.32 -7.17 2.43
C ASP A 71 4.76 -5.79 2.95
N CYS A 72 5.41 -5.76 4.12
CA CYS A 72 5.75 -4.53 4.85
C CYS A 72 7.07 -4.67 5.61
N VAL A 73 7.80 -3.56 5.74
CA VAL A 73 8.95 -3.47 6.63
C VAL A 73 8.48 -3.17 8.04
N PHE A 74 8.76 -4.08 8.99
CA PHE A 74 8.40 -3.91 10.39
C PHE A 74 9.59 -3.40 11.20
N LEU A 75 9.37 -2.32 11.93
CA LEU A 75 10.37 -1.68 12.77
C LEU A 75 9.84 -1.59 14.20
N SER A 76 10.70 -1.84 15.19
CA SER A 76 10.38 -1.59 16.58
C SER A 76 11.36 -0.61 17.21
N ALA A 77 10.85 0.43 17.85
CA ALA A 77 11.63 1.31 18.69
C ALA A 77 11.28 1.02 20.15
N THR A 78 12.27 0.59 20.93
CA THR A 78 12.12 0.43 22.39
C THR A 78 12.82 1.57 23.10
N GLY A 79 12.06 2.37 23.83
CA GLY A 79 12.60 3.58 24.44
C GLY A 79 12.83 3.46 25.94
N ARG A 80 14.10 3.43 26.36
CA ARG A 80 14.55 4.01 27.65
C ARG A 80 14.97 5.49 27.49
N HIS A 81 14.63 6.14 26.37
CA HIS A 81 14.97 7.53 26.09
C HIS A 81 13.74 8.43 26.11
N ALA A 82 13.67 9.24 27.17
CA ALA A 82 12.62 10.17 27.57
C ALA A 82 11.29 9.50 27.96
N PRO A 83 10.67 9.86 29.11
CA PRO A 83 9.38 9.30 29.49
C PRO A 83 8.37 9.62 28.40
N ALA A 84 8.05 8.60 27.58
CA ALA A 84 7.14 8.70 26.45
C ALA A 84 5.81 9.25 26.98
N TRP A 85 5.35 10.34 26.39
CA TRP A 85 4.02 10.82 26.70
C TRP A 85 3.03 9.83 26.09
N SER A 86 2.34 9.06 26.93
CA SER A 86 1.28 8.16 26.44
C SER A 86 0.16 8.97 25.79
N THR A 87 -0.67 8.34 24.96
CA THR A 87 -1.84 9.02 24.36
C THR A 87 -2.75 9.64 25.43
N ARG A 88 -2.95 8.93 26.55
CA ARG A 88 -3.74 9.43 27.69
C ARG A 88 -3.09 10.65 28.34
N GLU A 89 -1.78 10.62 28.55
CA GLU A 89 -1.02 11.76 29.08
C GLU A 89 -1.02 12.96 28.14
N LEU A 90 -0.93 12.72 26.82
CA LEU A 90 -1.02 13.74 25.79
C LEU A 90 -2.40 14.39 25.78
N LEU A 91 -3.46 13.59 25.81
CA LEU A 91 -4.82 14.11 25.86
C LEU A 91 -5.06 14.91 27.13
N ALA A 92 -4.59 14.45 28.28
CA ALA A 92 -4.64 15.20 29.53
C ALA A 92 -3.90 16.55 29.43
N LEU A 93 -2.71 16.57 28.84
CA LEU A 93 -1.95 17.79 28.61
C LEU A 93 -2.66 18.75 27.64
N LEU A 94 -3.20 18.23 26.54
CA LEU A 94 -3.94 19.03 25.55
C LEU A 94 -5.24 19.58 26.15
N ASP A 95 -5.90 18.83 27.02
CA ASP A 95 -7.13 19.22 27.71
C ASP A 95 -6.91 20.37 28.69
N LEU A 96 -5.80 20.35 29.44
CA LEU A 96 -5.36 21.49 30.26
C LEU A 96 -4.90 22.66 29.40
N TRP A 97 -4.12 22.37 28.36
CA TRP A 97 -3.52 23.42 27.54
C TRP A 97 -4.59 24.16 26.72
N LYS A 98 -5.64 23.51 26.24
CA LYS A 98 -6.71 24.16 25.44
C LYS A 98 -7.62 25.10 26.24
N GLU A 99 -7.53 25.12 27.57
CA GLU A 99 -8.39 25.98 28.41
C GLU A 99 -8.22 27.45 28.04
N GLU A 100 -9.34 28.16 27.95
CA GLU A 100 -9.38 29.55 27.47
C GLU A 100 -8.53 30.48 28.36
N ALA A 101 -8.59 30.29 29.68
CA ALA A 101 -7.77 31.04 30.63
C ALA A 101 -6.27 30.83 30.40
N VAL A 102 -5.86 29.57 30.15
CA VAL A 102 -4.47 29.21 29.84
C VAL A 102 -4.03 29.82 28.51
N GLN A 103 -4.86 29.77 27.47
CA GLN A 103 -4.54 30.39 26.17
C GLN A 103 -4.42 31.92 26.25
N LEU A 104 -5.33 32.60 26.96
CA LEU A 104 -5.29 34.05 27.15
C LEU A 104 -4.04 34.50 27.93
N GLN A 105 -3.61 33.73 28.93
CA GLN A 105 -2.37 34.01 29.65
C GLN A 105 -1.13 33.82 28.76
N LEU A 106 -1.10 32.75 27.96
CA LEU A 106 0.00 32.48 27.02
C LEU A 106 0.11 33.52 25.89
N LEU A 107 -0.98 34.21 25.57
CA LEU A 107 -1.03 35.28 24.57
C LEU A 107 -0.67 36.66 25.16
N SER A 108 -1.01 36.91 26.42
CA SER A 108 -0.83 38.22 27.06
C SER A 108 0.56 38.44 27.67
N SER A 109 1.38 37.39 27.83
CA SER A 109 2.68 37.47 28.51
C SER A 109 3.81 36.79 27.72
N CYS A 110 5.01 37.38 27.76
CA CYS A 110 6.24 36.75 27.30
C CYS A 110 6.89 35.85 28.37
N ARG A 111 6.43 35.95 29.63
CA ARG A 111 6.92 35.16 30.78
C ARG A 111 5.88 34.09 31.15
N ASN A 112 5.82 33.05 30.34
CA ASN A 112 4.83 31.96 30.47
C ASN A 112 5.14 30.93 31.57
N PHE A 113 6.07 31.24 32.48
CA PHE A 113 6.57 30.31 33.47
C PHE A 113 5.47 29.86 34.45
N ASP A 114 4.70 30.80 34.98
CA ASP A 114 3.65 30.50 35.96
C ASP A 114 2.49 29.74 35.32
N THR A 115 2.15 30.01 34.06
CA THR A 115 1.15 29.23 33.32
C THR A 115 1.58 27.79 33.10
N TYR A 116 2.85 27.53 32.73
CA TYR A 116 3.35 26.15 32.63
C TYR A 116 3.45 25.46 33.99
N ARG A 117 3.72 26.22 35.07
CA ARG A 117 3.72 25.69 36.43
C ARG A 117 2.32 25.24 36.83
N GLN A 118 1.28 26.03 36.51
CA GLN A 118 -0.12 25.67 36.74
C GLN A 118 -0.51 24.39 36.00
N ILE A 119 -0.19 24.30 34.70
CA ILE A 119 -0.46 23.10 33.90
C ILE A 119 0.20 21.86 34.54
N ALA A 120 1.43 21.99 35.04
CA ALA A 120 2.12 20.88 35.70
C ALA A 120 1.55 20.53 37.09
N SER A 121 0.97 21.48 37.83
CA SER A 121 0.32 21.17 39.11
C SER A 121 -1.01 20.43 38.96
N GLU A 122 -1.67 20.55 37.81
CA GLU A 122 -2.97 19.90 37.54
C GLU A 122 -2.81 18.50 36.89
N MET A 123 -1.64 18.22 36.29
CA MET A 123 -1.33 16.90 35.71
C MET A 123 -1.47 15.71 36.68
N PRO A 124 -1.04 15.81 37.97
CA PRO A 124 -1.27 14.76 38.96
C PRO A 124 -2.74 14.43 39.21
N GLU A 125 -3.64 15.41 39.14
CA GLU A 125 -5.09 15.20 39.29
C GLU A 125 -5.66 14.39 38.12
N LYS A 126 -5.08 14.55 36.92
CA LYS A 126 -5.38 13.70 35.75
C LYS A 126 -4.65 12.34 35.78
N GLY A 127 -4.00 11.98 36.90
CA GLY A 127 -3.36 10.69 37.11
C GLY A 127 -1.94 10.59 36.54
N HIS A 128 -1.31 11.72 36.19
CA HIS A 128 -0.06 11.73 35.46
C HIS A 128 1.01 12.61 36.13
N LYS A 129 2.15 12.02 36.50
CA LYS A 129 3.25 12.76 37.15
C LYS A 129 4.18 13.37 36.11
N ARG A 130 4.04 14.68 35.84
CA ARG A 130 4.91 15.43 34.91
C ARG A 130 5.32 16.76 35.53
N ASP A 131 6.58 17.14 35.33
CA ASP A 131 7.10 18.42 35.80
C ASP A 131 6.86 19.55 34.77
N MET A 132 6.96 20.79 35.24
CA MET A 132 6.78 21.99 34.42
C MET A 132 7.68 22.04 33.18
N ARG A 133 8.94 21.60 33.30
CA ARG A 133 9.90 21.62 32.17
C ARG A 133 9.47 20.60 31.12
N GLN A 134 9.01 19.43 31.53
CA GLN A 134 8.49 18.38 30.67
C GLN A 134 7.23 18.84 29.92
N CYS A 135 6.26 19.43 30.61
CA CYS A 135 5.03 19.97 29.99
C CYS A 135 5.36 21.06 28.97
N CYS A 136 6.22 22.02 29.34
CA CYS A 136 6.63 23.12 28.46
C CYS A 136 7.36 22.61 27.20
N ALA A 137 8.32 21.69 27.36
CA ALA A 137 9.03 21.09 26.24
C ALA A 137 8.09 20.35 25.28
N LYS A 138 7.11 19.61 25.83
CA LYS A 138 6.13 18.88 25.01
C LYS A 138 5.18 19.80 24.27
N ILE A 139 4.64 20.83 24.92
CA ILE A 139 3.77 21.83 24.28
C ILE A 139 4.50 22.56 23.16
N LYS A 140 5.77 22.96 23.37
CA LYS A 140 6.59 23.58 22.31
C LYS A 140 6.78 22.65 21.12
N LYS A 141 7.11 21.37 21.35
CA LYS A 141 7.24 20.37 20.27
C LYS A 141 5.92 20.17 19.52
N LEU A 142 4.78 20.11 20.22
CA LEU A 142 3.46 19.97 19.61
C LEU A 142 3.11 21.18 18.73
N ARG A 143 3.36 22.41 19.21
CA ARG A 143 3.18 23.63 18.41
C ARG A 143 4.03 23.63 17.15
N GLN A 144 5.31 23.27 17.28
CA GLN A 144 6.22 23.21 16.13
C GLN A 144 5.79 22.15 15.11
N ALA A 145 5.39 20.96 15.56
CA ALA A 145 4.90 19.90 14.70
C ALA A 145 3.62 20.32 13.95
N TYR A 146 2.67 20.95 14.66
CA TYR A 146 1.44 21.49 14.05
C TYR A 146 1.75 22.55 13.00
N GLN A 147 2.68 23.47 13.29
CA GLN A 147 3.06 24.52 12.35
C GLN A 147 3.71 23.94 11.09
N LYS A 148 4.61 22.97 11.24
CA LYS A 148 5.22 22.25 10.11
C LYS A 148 4.17 21.51 9.28
N ALA A 149 3.21 20.84 9.92
CA ALA A 149 2.12 20.16 9.22
C ALA A 149 1.21 21.15 8.48
N ARG A 150 0.91 22.31 9.08
CA ARG A 150 0.12 23.38 8.46
C ARG A 150 0.83 24.00 7.26
N GLU A 151 2.14 24.18 7.33
CA GLU A 151 2.97 24.69 6.22
C GLU A 151 3.07 23.66 5.09
N ALA A 152 3.28 22.38 5.40
CA ALA A 152 3.25 21.29 4.42
C ALA A 152 1.89 21.20 3.70
N ASN A 153 0.78 21.36 4.43
CA ASN A 153 -0.57 21.37 3.85
C ASN A 153 -0.87 22.63 3.01
N ARG A 154 -0.07 23.70 3.14
CA ARG A 154 -0.20 24.93 2.34
C ARG A 154 0.59 24.86 1.03
N CYS A 155 1.51 23.90 0.93
CA CYS A 155 2.41 23.67 -0.19
C CYS A 155 2.35 22.20 -0.61
N SER A 156 1.21 21.67 -1.07
CA SER A 156 1.12 20.26 -1.45
C SER A 156 0.80 20.09 -2.93
N GLY A 157 1.85 20.15 -3.74
CA GLY A 157 2.08 19.11 -4.74
C GLY A 157 2.82 17.95 -4.06
N ALA A 158 2.16 16.79 -3.99
CA ALA A 158 2.71 15.43 -4.13
C ALA A 158 3.98 14.95 -3.39
N GLU A 159 4.34 15.40 -2.17
CA GLU A 159 5.54 14.82 -1.51
C GLU A 159 5.42 14.26 -0.07
N ASN A 160 4.28 14.29 0.62
CA ASN A 160 4.19 13.58 1.91
C ASN A 160 2.78 13.07 2.21
N ALA A 161 2.53 11.78 1.98
CA ALA A 161 1.42 11.10 2.63
C ALA A 161 1.61 11.23 4.16
N PRO A 162 0.63 11.78 4.91
CA PRO A 162 0.77 11.96 6.34
C PRO A 162 0.85 10.60 7.06
N ASP A 163 1.66 10.52 8.12
CA ASP A 163 1.77 9.33 8.94
C ASP A 163 0.38 8.90 9.47
N MET A 164 0.03 7.63 9.27
CA MET A 164 -1.23 7.06 9.75
C MET A 164 -1.02 6.38 11.11
N VAL A 165 -1.80 6.77 12.12
CA VAL A 165 -1.67 6.25 13.49
C VAL A 165 -2.76 5.22 13.76
N TYR A 166 -2.37 4.05 14.27
CA TYR A 166 -3.31 3.06 14.78
C TYR A 166 -3.87 3.53 16.13
N LEU A 167 -5.20 3.69 16.21
CA LEU A 167 -5.93 4.15 17.40
C LEU A 167 -6.62 3.02 18.17
N GLY A 168 -6.57 1.78 17.64
CA GLY A 168 -7.16 0.62 18.29
C GLY A 168 -6.30 0.08 19.44
N SER A 169 -6.81 -0.94 20.15
CA SER A 169 -6.02 -1.62 21.17
C SER A 169 -4.94 -2.50 20.53
N MET A 170 -3.69 -2.36 20.98
CA MET A 170 -2.56 -3.22 20.57
C MET A 170 -2.61 -4.62 21.20
N THR A 171 -3.49 -4.84 22.19
CA THR A 171 -3.71 -6.18 22.76
C THR A 171 -4.67 -7.01 21.91
N ASN A 172 -5.44 -6.38 21.01
CA ASN A 172 -6.40 -7.07 20.16
C ASN A 172 -5.73 -7.43 18.81
N PHE A 173 -5.40 -8.71 18.66
CA PHE A 173 -4.75 -9.22 17.45
C PHE A 173 -5.58 -8.97 16.19
N ASP A 174 -6.90 -9.20 16.21
CA ASP A 174 -7.73 -9.11 15.01
C ASP A 174 -7.81 -7.67 14.48
N LEU A 175 -7.96 -6.70 15.38
CA LEU A 175 -8.01 -5.28 15.00
C LEU A 175 -6.65 -4.78 14.53
N THR A 176 -5.56 -5.15 15.22
CA THR A 176 -4.21 -4.78 14.79
C THR A 176 -3.87 -5.42 13.45
N TYR A 177 -4.18 -6.70 13.26
CA TYR A 177 -3.95 -7.44 12.02
C TYR A 177 -4.73 -6.82 10.86
N ALA A 178 -6.04 -6.60 11.01
CA ALA A 178 -6.87 -6.04 9.95
C ALA A 178 -6.40 -4.64 9.53
N TRP A 179 -6.07 -3.78 10.51
CA TRP A 179 -5.56 -2.44 10.22
C TRP A 179 -4.20 -2.49 9.52
N THR A 180 -3.26 -3.31 10.02
CA THR A 180 -1.93 -3.44 9.40
C THR A 180 -2.02 -4.04 8.00
N GLN A 181 -2.85 -5.06 7.82
CA GLN A 181 -3.07 -5.69 6.51
C GLN A 181 -3.61 -4.70 5.48
N ASP A 182 -4.59 -3.87 5.85
CA ASP A 182 -5.15 -2.83 4.98
C ASP A 182 -4.10 -1.78 4.55
N LYS A 183 -3.12 -1.50 5.42
CA LYS A 183 -2.02 -0.57 5.10
C LYS A 183 -0.88 -1.22 4.32
N CYS A 184 -0.63 -2.50 4.55
CA CYS A 184 0.47 -3.24 3.95
C CYS A 184 0.15 -3.81 2.57
N VAL A 185 -1.08 -4.25 2.35
CA VAL A 185 -1.51 -4.84 1.07
C VAL A 185 -2.29 -3.78 0.30
N PRO A 186 -1.64 -3.05 -0.65
CA PRO A 186 -2.33 -2.03 -1.41
C PRO A 186 -3.41 -2.64 -2.30
N LEU A 187 -4.41 -1.80 -2.65
CA LEU A 187 -5.43 -2.17 -3.62
C LEU A 187 -4.83 -2.51 -4.99
N VAL A 188 -3.83 -1.73 -5.42
CA VAL A 188 -3.04 -1.98 -6.62
C VAL A 188 -1.66 -2.49 -6.20
N ARG A 189 -1.31 -3.74 -6.55
CA ARG A 189 -0.06 -4.39 -6.12
C ARG A 189 1.00 -4.32 -7.22
N GLU A 190 2.27 -4.22 -6.85
CA GLU A 190 3.36 -4.38 -7.82
C GLU A 190 3.47 -5.85 -8.22
N ILE A 191 3.44 -6.15 -9.52
CA ILE A 191 3.82 -7.48 -10.02
C ILE A 191 5.31 -7.53 -10.32
N THR A 192 5.96 -8.56 -9.81
CA THR A 192 7.38 -8.86 -10.00
C THR A 192 7.52 -10.33 -10.41
N PHE A 193 8.73 -10.75 -10.79
CA PHE A 193 8.95 -12.16 -11.15
C PHE A 193 8.86 -13.10 -9.94
N GLU A 194 9.07 -12.58 -8.74
CA GLU A 194 9.03 -13.32 -7.49
C GLU A 194 7.59 -13.63 -7.03
N ASN A 195 6.66 -12.68 -7.25
CA ASN A 195 5.26 -12.82 -6.83
C ASN A 195 4.30 -13.20 -7.97
N GLY A 196 4.74 -13.17 -9.23
CA GLY A 196 3.87 -13.44 -10.39
C GLY A 196 3.20 -14.82 -10.35
N GLU A 197 3.92 -15.85 -9.91
CA GLU A 197 3.36 -17.22 -9.77
C GLU A 197 2.28 -17.29 -8.67
N GLU A 198 2.42 -16.52 -7.58
CA GLU A 198 1.39 -16.42 -6.53
C GLU A 198 0.16 -15.66 -7.03
N LEU A 199 0.35 -14.54 -7.72
CA LEU A 199 -0.75 -13.72 -8.25
C LEU A 199 -1.59 -14.48 -9.29
N THR A 200 -0.96 -15.33 -10.10
CA THR A 200 -1.66 -16.11 -11.13
C THR A 200 -2.48 -17.26 -10.53
N GLU A 201 -2.07 -17.82 -9.40
CA GLU A 201 -2.83 -18.87 -8.69
C GLU A 201 -4.13 -18.37 -8.05
N GLU A 202 -4.24 -17.05 -7.80
CA GLU A 202 -5.51 -16.44 -7.38
C GLU A 202 -6.62 -16.68 -8.42
N GLY A 203 -6.25 -16.96 -9.69
CA GLY A 203 -7.19 -17.33 -10.75
C GLY A 203 -8.04 -16.17 -11.27
N LEU A 204 -7.68 -14.94 -10.93
CA LEU A 204 -8.33 -13.72 -11.40
C LEU A 204 -7.53 -13.10 -12.54
N PRO A 205 -8.17 -12.59 -13.61
CA PRO A 205 -7.51 -11.79 -14.63
C PRO A 205 -6.74 -10.62 -14.03
N PHE A 206 -5.75 -10.11 -14.75
CA PHE A 206 -4.94 -8.98 -14.33
C PHE A 206 -5.36 -7.71 -15.06
N LEU A 207 -5.61 -6.62 -14.34
CA LEU A 207 -5.63 -5.25 -14.85
C LEU A 207 -4.32 -4.58 -14.44
N ILE A 208 -3.42 -4.37 -15.40
CA ILE A 208 -2.04 -3.96 -15.15
C ILE A 208 -1.79 -2.57 -15.73
N LEU A 209 -1.25 -1.67 -14.91
CA LEU A 209 -0.57 -0.46 -15.37
C LEU A 209 0.92 -0.76 -15.57
N PHE A 210 1.39 -0.67 -16.80
CA PHE A 210 2.81 -0.60 -17.13
C PHE A 210 3.26 0.86 -17.06
N HIS A 211 4.20 1.17 -16.18
CA HIS A 211 4.78 2.50 -16.05
C HIS A 211 6.30 2.45 -15.84
N MET A 212 6.97 3.56 -16.12
CA MET A 212 8.40 3.71 -15.84
C MET A 212 8.57 3.86 -14.33
N LYS A 213 9.66 3.31 -13.76
CA LYS A 213 9.90 3.33 -12.31
C LYS A 213 9.79 4.73 -11.66
N ASP A 214 10.19 5.76 -12.38
CA ASP A 214 10.17 7.14 -11.90
C ASP A 214 8.84 7.87 -12.15
N ASP A 215 7.90 7.26 -12.90
CA ASP A 215 6.58 7.82 -13.20
C ASP A 215 5.55 7.49 -12.09
N LEU A 216 5.70 8.19 -10.97
CA LEU A 216 4.80 8.06 -9.83
C LEU A 216 3.44 8.74 -10.07
N GLU A 217 3.36 9.71 -10.99
CA GLU A 217 2.14 10.46 -11.27
C GLU A 217 1.09 9.57 -11.95
N SER A 218 1.50 8.79 -12.95
CA SER A 218 0.59 7.84 -13.62
C SER A 218 0.11 6.73 -12.68
N LEU A 219 1.01 6.24 -11.80
CA LEU A 219 0.66 5.26 -10.79
C LEU A 219 -0.37 5.80 -9.80
N GLU A 220 -0.17 7.03 -9.30
CA GLU A 220 -1.12 7.66 -8.37
C GLU A 220 -2.49 7.85 -9.01
N LYS A 221 -2.54 8.37 -10.26
CA LYS A 221 -3.79 8.52 -11.02
C LYS A 221 -4.52 7.19 -11.17
N PHE A 222 -3.80 6.12 -11.54
CA PHE A 222 -4.38 4.79 -11.68
C PHE A 222 -4.92 4.24 -10.35
N GLN A 223 -4.17 4.39 -9.25
CA GLN A 223 -4.63 3.96 -7.93
C GLN A 223 -5.91 4.69 -7.49
N GLN A 224 -5.98 6.00 -7.71
CA GLN A 224 -7.16 6.81 -7.41
C GLN A 224 -8.38 6.36 -8.22
N GLU A 225 -8.21 6.13 -9.52
CA GLU A 225 -9.32 5.72 -10.40
C GLU A 225 -9.78 4.28 -10.16
N VAL A 226 -8.86 3.36 -9.84
CA VAL A 226 -9.22 1.99 -9.39
C VAL A 226 -10.03 2.06 -8.09
N ALA A 227 -9.58 2.84 -7.10
CA ALA A 227 -10.32 3.01 -5.85
C ALA A 227 -11.67 3.70 -6.04
N ARG A 228 -11.79 4.61 -7.01
CA ARG A 228 -13.04 5.32 -7.27
C ARG A 228 -14.05 4.49 -8.06
N GLN A 229 -13.60 3.74 -9.06
CA GLN A 229 -14.48 3.10 -10.05
C GLN A 229 -14.64 1.60 -9.87
N LEU A 230 -13.63 0.90 -9.32
CA LEU A 230 -13.50 -0.56 -9.41
C LEU A 230 -13.54 -1.30 -8.07
N ILE A 231 -13.89 -0.65 -6.96
CA ILE A 231 -14.01 -1.35 -5.66
C ILE A 231 -14.98 -2.54 -5.74
N SER A 232 -16.06 -2.43 -6.54
CA SER A 232 -17.01 -3.53 -6.75
C SER A 232 -16.39 -4.75 -7.43
N GLU A 233 -15.33 -4.56 -8.21
CA GLU A 233 -14.67 -5.59 -9.01
C GLU A 233 -13.46 -6.22 -8.30
N LYS A 234 -13.20 -5.88 -7.03
CA LYS A 234 -12.05 -6.40 -6.27
C LYS A 234 -11.99 -7.94 -6.19
N GLY A 235 -13.14 -8.61 -6.31
CA GLY A 235 -13.23 -10.08 -6.30
C GLY A 235 -13.26 -10.73 -7.68
N THR A 236 -13.29 -9.95 -8.76
CA THR A 236 -13.41 -10.44 -10.14
C THR A 236 -12.13 -10.23 -10.95
N ILE A 237 -11.32 -9.23 -10.60
CA ILE A 237 -10.07 -8.90 -11.29
C ILE A 237 -9.01 -8.43 -10.29
N ASN A 238 -7.73 -8.68 -10.61
CA ASN A 238 -6.59 -8.23 -9.83
C ASN A 238 -6.00 -6.93 -10.38
N PHE A 239 -5.92 -5.89 -9.55
CA PHE A 239 -5.32 -4.61 -9.92
C PHE A 239 -3.83 -4.62 -9.63
N LEU A 240 -3.02 -4.44 -10.67
CA LEU A 240 -1.57 -4.54 -10.60
C LEU A 240 -0.89 -3.35 -11.29
N HIS A 241 0.37 -3.12 -10.95
CA HIS A 241 1.26 -2.27 -11.73
C HIS A 241 2.62 -2.96 -11.94
N ALA A 242 3.29 -2.66 -13.03
CA ALA A 242 4.52 -3.30 -13.45
C ALA A 242 5.52 -2.26 -13.98
N ASP A 243 6.80 -2.50 -13.68
CA ASP A 243 7.92 -1.74 -14.24
C ASP A 243 8.12 -2.10 -15.71
N CYS A 244 7.95 -1.13 -16.61
CA CYS A 244 8.07 -1.33 -18.06
C CYS A 244 9.43 -1.90 -18.48
N ASP A 245 10.52 -1.55 -17.78
CA ASP A 245 11.87 -2.00 -18.13
C ASP A 245 12.10 -3.47 -17.78
N LYS A 246 11.46 -3.96 -16.71
CA LYS A 246 11.50 -5.38 -16.32
C LYS A 246 10.56 -6.23 -17.17
N PHE A 247 9.40 -5.68 -17.54
CA PHE A 247 8.34 -6.41 -18.26
C PHE A 247 8.26 -6.06 -19.76
N ARG A 248 9.42 -5.86 -20.40
CA ARG A 248 9.53 -5.58 -21.86
C ARG A 248 8.94 -6.68 -22.74
N HIS A 249 9.09 -7.94 -22.33
CA HIS A 249 8.58 -9.07 -23.11
C HIS A 249 7.04 -9.11 -23.13
N PRO A 250 6.33 -8.97 -21.99
CA PRO A 250 4.88 -8.77 -22.01
C PRO A 250 4.40 -7.55 -22.80
N LEU A 251 5.12 -6.43 -22.74
CA LEU A 251 4.79 -5.24 -23.55
C LEU A 251 4.90 -5.55 -25.06
N LEU A 252 5.88 -6.33 -25.47
CA LEU A 252 6.05 -6.70 -26.88
C LEU A 252 4.88 -7.53 -27.43
N HIS A 253 4.25 -8.38 -26.60
CA HIS A 253 3.06 -9.15 -27.01
C HIS A 253 1.90 -8.23 -27.43
N ILE A 254 1.75 -7.09 -26.76
CA ILE A 254 0.74 -6.07 -27.11
C ILE A 254 1.29 -4.99 -28.05
N GLN A 255 2.42 -5.23 -28.72
CA GLN A 255 3.06 -4.32 -29.67
C GLN A 255 3.42 -2.95 -29.05
N LYS A 256 3.76 -2.95 -27.76
CA LYS A 256 4.20 -1.77 -27.02
C LYS A 256 5.66 -1.92 -26.58
N THR A 257 6.28 -0.79 -26.30
CA THR A 257 7.63 -0.67 -25.77
C THR A 257 7.63 0.21 -24.51
N PRO A 258 8.71 0.24 -23.72
CA PRO A 258 8.79 1.18 -22.59
C PRO A 258 8.60 2.65 -22.97
N ALA A 259 8.87 3.02 -24.23
CA ALA A 259 8.64 4.38 -24.73
C ALA A 259 7.15 4.72 -24.89
N ASP A 260 6.28 3.71 -24.97
CA ASP A 260 4.82 3.88 -25.05
C ASP A 260 4.16 3.96 -23.66
N CYS A 261 4.92 3.71 -22.58
CA CYS A 261 4.41 3.80 -21.22
C CYS A 261 4.07 5.26 -20.84
N PRO A 262 2.99 5.51 -20.08
CA PRO A 262 2.16 4.54 -19.36
C PRO A 262 1.12 3.81 -20.23
N VAL A 263 1.02 2.49 -20.06
CA VAL A 263 0.04 1.63 -20.78
C VAL A 263 -0.79 0.84 -19.77
N ILE A 264 -2.10 0.82 -19.94
CA ILE A 264 -3.00 -0.06 -19.17
C ILE A 264 -3.40 -1.23 -20.07
N ALA A 265 -3.35 -2.45 -19.53
CA ALA A 265 -3.80 -3.64 -20.23
C ALA A 265 -4.49 -4.62 -19.29
N ILE A 266 -5.37 -5.44 -19.85
CA ILE A 266 -5.93 -6.61 -19.20
C ILE A 266 -5.22 -7.85 -19.73
N ASP A 267 -4.76 -8.74 -18.86
CA ASP A 267 -4.37 -10.10 -19.21
C ASP A 267 -5.38 -11.09 -18.60
N SER A 268 -6.10 -11.80 -19.47
CA SER A 268 -7.15 -12.76 -19.10
C SER A 268 -6.64 -14.19 -18.87
N PHE A 269 -5.32 -14.41 -18.93
CA PHE A 269 -4.66 -15.71 -19.05
C PHE A 269 -4.97 -16.50 -20.32
N ARG A 270 -5.72 -15.90 -21.24
CA ARG A 270 -5.90 -16.38 -22.62
C ARG A 270 -5.37 -15.35 -23.61
N HIS A 271 -5.88 -14.13 -23.49
CA HIS A 271 -5.51 -13.01 -24.34
C HIS A 271 -5.21 -11.74 -23.54
N MET A 272 -4.42 -10.85 -24.15
CA MET A 272 -4.16 -9.50 -23.65
C MET A 272 -4.98 -8.46 -24.42
N TYR A 273 -5.57 -7.52 -23.70
CA TYR A 273 -6.37 -6.41 -24.24
C TYR A 273 -5.79 -5.08 -23.77
N VAL A 274 -5.60 -4.13 -24.68
CA VAL A 274 -5.00 -2.84 -24.38
C VAL A 274 -6.08 -1.79 -24.14
N PHE A 275 -5.95 -1.01 -23.08
CA PHE A 275 -6.80 0.14 -22.86
C PHE A 275 -6.46 1.23 -23.90
N PRO A 276 -7.44 1.84 -24.60
CA PRO A 276 -7.18 2.62 -25.81
C PRO A 276 -6.16 3.76 -25.65
N ASP A 277 -6.33 4.59 -24.62
CA ASP A 277 -5.42 5.68 -24.29
C ASP A 277 -5.39 5.86 -22.76
N PHE A 278 -4.22 6.08 -22.19
CA PHE A 278 -4.08 6.41 -20.77
C PHE A 278 -4.82 7.69 -20.40
N SER A 279 -4.95 8.66 -21.32
CA SER A 279 -5.67 9.92 -21.07
C SER A 279 -7.16 9.71 -20.77
N ASP A 280 -7.77 8.65 -21.33
CA ASP A 280 -9.18 8.27 -21.10
C ASP A 280 -9.45 7.78 -19.68
N LEU A 281 -8.40 7.52 -18.89
CA LEU A 281 -8.53 7.17 -17.47
C LEU A 281 -9.26 8.28 -16.67
N ALA A 282 -9.13 9.54 -17.09
CA ALA A 282 -9.82 10.67 -16.47
C ALA A 282 -11.33 10.70 -16.76
N ILE A 283 -11.80 9.96 -17.77
CA ILE A 283 -13.21 9.92 -18.16
C ILE A 283 -13.96 8.97 -17.22
N PRO A 284 -14.94 9.46 -16.44
CA PRO A 284 -15.65 8.62 -15.49
C PRO A 284 -16.37 7.45 -16.17
N GLY A 285 -16.16 6.25 -15.65
CA GLY A 285 -16.82 5.03 -16.12
C GLY A 285 -16.07 4.29 -17.24
N LYS A 286 -15.12 4.92 -17.93
CA LYS A 286 -14.36 4.26 -19.01
C LYS A 286 -13.55 3.06 -18.52
N LEU A 287 -12.82 3.22 -17.42
CA LEU A 287 -12.04 2.13 -16.83
C LEU A 287 -12.95 0.98 -16.35
N LYS A 288 -14.10 1.32 -15.76
CA LYS A 288 -15.10 0.33 -15.37
C LYS A 288 -15.70 -0.40 -16.55
N GLN A 289 -16.02 0.32 -17.62
CA GLN A 289 -16.54 -0.25 -18.86
C GLN A 289 -15.54 -1.24 -19.45
N PHE A 290 -14.24 -0.91 -19.46
CA PHE A 290 -13.20 -1.82 -19.96
C PHE A 290 -13.17 -3.17 -19.21
N VAL A 291 -13.35 -3.16 -17.88
CA VAL A 291 -13.47 -4.40 -17.10
C VAL A 291 -14.78 -5.14 -17.39
N GLN A 292 -15.89 -4.43 -17.59
CA GLN A 292 -17.17 -5.05 -17.97
C GLN A 292 -17.15 -5.64 -19.39
N ASP A 293 -16.42 -5.02 -20.30
CA ASP A 293 -16.23 -5.47 -21.67
C ASP A 293 -15.41 -6.77 -21.71
N LEU A 294 -14.48 -6.95 -20.76
CA LEU A 294 -13.80 -8.23 -20.55
C LEU A 294 -14.81 -9.31 -20.15
N HIS A 295 -15.58 -9.08 -19.08
CA HIS A 295 -16.49 -10.09 -18.53
C HIS A 295 -17.64 -10.45 -19.49
N SER A 296 -18.06 -9.51 -20.34
CA SER A 296 -19.07 -9.75 -21.37
C SER A 296 -18.52 -10.40 -22.65
N GLY A 297 -17.19 -10.57 -22.76
CA GLY A 297 -16.53 -11.04 -23.97
C GLY A 297 -16.53 -10.02 -25.12
N LYS A 298 -16.98 -8.78 -24.89
CA LYS A 298 -16.96 -7.69 -25.89
C LYS A 298 -15.54 -7.44 -26.39
N LEU A 299 -14.53 -7.39 -25.51
CA LEU A 299 -13.14 -7.18 -25.93
C LEU A 299 -12.62 -8.24 -26.91
N HIS A 300 -13.05 -9.50 -26.74
CA HIS A 300 -12.69 -10.57 -27.67
C HIS A 300 -13.42 -10.43 -29.01
N ARG A 301 -14.73 -10.12 -28.96
CA ARG A 301 -15.55 -9.90 -30.16
C ARG A 301 -15.03 -8.72 -30.99
N GLU A 302 -14.72 -7.60 -30.35
CA GLU A 302 -14.25 -6.39 -31.03
C GLU A 302 -12.87 -6.55 -31.65
N PHE A 303 -12.04 -7.44 -31.11
CA PHE A 303 -10.76 -7.75 -31.76
C PHE A 303 -10.98 -8.43 -33.13
N HIS A 304 -11.96 -9.32 -33.23
CA HIS A 304 -12.26 -10.03 -34.48
C HIS A 304 -13.08 -9.20 -35.47
N HIS A 305 -14.07 -8.44 -34.96
CA HIS A 305 -15.11 -7.80 -35.77
C HIS A 305 -15.05 -6.26 -35.74
N GLY A 306 -14.03 -5.66 -35.11
CA GLY A 306 -13.99 -4.22 -34.90
C GLY A 306 -15.04 -3.72 -33.90
N PRO A 307 -15.19 -2.40 -33.72
CA PRO A 307 -16.11 -1.82 -32.75
C PRO A 307 -17.56 -2.26 -33.01
N ASP A 308 -18.34 -2.51 -31.95
CA ASP A 308 -19.74 -2.91 -32.10
C ASP A 308 -20.52 -1.88 -32.96
N PRO A 309 -21.48 -2.30 -33.81
CA PRO A 309 -22.19 -1.42 -34.74
C PRO A 309 -22.92 -0.23 -34.09
N THR A 310 -23.18 -0.30 -32.78
CA THR A 310 -23.78 0.77 -31.98
C THR A 310 -22.82 1.91 -31.66
N ASP A 311 -21.51 1.69 -31.79
CA ASP A 311 -20.44 2.64 -31.44
C ASP A 311 -19.84 3.36 -32.67
N VAL A 312 -20.26 3.01 -33.90
CA VAL A 312 -19.80 3.61 -35.18
C VAL A 312 -20.90 4.38 -35.90
N ALA A 313 -20.52 5.51 -36.52
CA ALA A 313 -21.38 6.19 -37.50
C ALA A 313 -21.60 5.28 -38.72
N PRO A 314 -22.81 5.26 -39.32
CA PRO A 314 -23.13 4.29 -40.37
C PRO A 314 -22.24 4.46 -41.60
N GLY A 315 -21.46 3.43 -41.95
CA GLY A 315 -20.77 3.35 -43.25
C GLY A 315 -19.30 2.91 -43.27
N GLN A 316 -18.68 2.52 -42.15
CA GLN A 316 -17.31 1.94 -42.19
C GLN A 316 -17.35 0.43 -42.43
N PRO A 317 -16.54 -0.11 -43.37
CA PRO A 317 -16.44 -1.55 -43.58
C PRO A 317 -15.77 -2.23 -42.39
N ILE A 318 -16.45 -3.20 -41.79
CA ILE A 318 -15.86 -4.11 -40.79
C ILE A 318 -14.94 -5.06 -41.54
N GLN A 319 -13.63 -4.98 -41.27
CA GLN A 319 -12.65 -5.91 -41.80
C GLN A 319 -12.45 -7.01 -40.75
N ASP A 320 -13.04 -8.19 -40.98
CA ASP A 320 -12.88 -9.33 -40.07
C ASP A 320 -11.40 -9.76 -40.01
N LEU A 321 -10.80 -9.69 -38.82
CA LEU A 321 -9.47 -10.24 -38.58
C LEU A 321 -9.58 -11.74 -38.30
N ALA A 322 -8.97 -12.55 -39.17
CA ALA A 322 -8.87 -14.00 -38.99
C ALA A 322 -7.86 -14.43 -37.90
N SER A 323 -7.07 -13.51 -37.35
CA SER A 323 -6.10 -13.78 -36.30
C SER A 323 -6.70 -13.64 -34.91
N SER A 324 -6.30 -14.51 -33.97
CA SER A 324 -6.65 -14.38 -32.56
C SER A 324 -5.98 -13.18 -31.89
N PRO A 325 -6.56 -12.63 -30.80
CA PRO A 325 -5.91 -11.58 -30.02
C PRO A 325 -4.56 -12.02 -29.46
N PRO A 326 -3.64 -11.09 -29.13
CA PRO A 326 -2.35 -11.42 -28.56
C PRO A 326 -2.48 -12.38 -27.37
N GLU A 327 -1.70 -13.45 -27.39
CA GLU A 327 -1.72 -14.45 -26.31
C GLU A 327 -1.24 -13.86 -24.98
N SER A 328 -1.79 -14.38 -23.89
CA SER A 328 -1.40 -14.05 -22.53
C SER A 328 0.12 -14.13 -22.33
N SER A 329 0.69 -13.07 -21.78
CA SER A 329 2.09 -13.09 -21.37
C SER A 329 2.25 -13.60 -19.95
N PHE A 330 1.29 -13.30 -19.07
CA PHE A 330 1.36 -13.63 -17.66
C PHE A 330 0.95 -15.07 -17.37
N GLN A 331 0.30 -15.77 -18.31
CA GLN A 331 0.12 -17.23 -18.23
C GLN A 331 1.46 -17.96 -18.14
N LYS A 332 2.54 -17.41 -18.72
CA LYS A 332 3.89 -17.99 -18.62
C LYS A 332 4.48 -17.91 -17.21
N LEU A 333 3.93 -17.05 -16.35
CA LEU A 333 4.31 -16.94 -14.93
C LEU A 333 3.47 -17.86 -14.03
N ALA A 334 2.43 -18.50 -14.57
CA ALA A 334 1.64 -19.49 -13.83
C ALA A 334 2.50 -20.73 -13.49
N PRO A 335 2.08 -21.53 -12.49
CA PRO A 335 2.76 -22.79 -12.16
C PRO A 335 2.95 -23.67 -13.40
N SER A 336 4.21 -23.92 -13.76
CA SER A 336 4.55 -24.65 -14.98
C SER A 336 4.44 -26.17 -14.81
N GLU A 337 3.87 -26.84 -15.80
CA GLU A 337 3.83 -28.32 -15.91
C GLU A 337 5.22 -28.96 -15.92
N HIS A 338 6.25 -28.23 -16.36
CA HIS A 338 7.63 -28.70 -16.32
C HIS A 338 8.19 -28.79 -14.89
N ARG A 339 7.53 -28.14 -13.92
CA ARG A 339 7.95 -28.05 -12.52
C ARG A 339 6.95 -28.71 -11.56
N TYR A 340 5.67 -28.74 -11.89
CA TYR A 340 4.61 -29.22 -11.01
C TYR A 340 3.71 -30.22 -11.73
N THR A 341 3.17 -31.19 -10.98
CA THR A 341 1.99 -31.94 -11.40
C THR A 341 0.77 -31.10 -11.07
N LEU A 342 0.14 -30.50 -12.09
CA LEU A 342 -1.00 -29.61 -11.92
C LEU A 342 -2.27 -30.44 -11.68
N LEU A 343 -2.96 -30.19 -10.56
CA LEU A 343 -4.19 -30.90 -10.18
C LEU A 343 -5.46 -30.21 -10.71
N ARG A 344 -5.34 -29.00 -11.25
CA ARG A 344 -6.43 -28.30 -11.93
C ARG A 344 -6.30 -28.61 -13.42
N GLU A 345 -6.97 -29.67 -13.87
CA GLU A 345 -7.17 -29.88 -15.30
C GLU A 345 -8.02 -28.73 -15.85
N LYS A 346 -7.68 -28.28 -17.06
CA LYS A 346 -8.48 -27.34 -17.83
C LYS A 346 -9.85 -27.98 -18.05
N ASP A 347 -10.89 -27.49 -17.37
CA ASP A 347 -12.25 -27.67 -17.85
C ASP A 347 -12.39 -26.87 -19.15
N GLU A 348 -11.97 -27.49 -20.26
CA GLU A 348 -12.31 -27.07 -21.61
C GLU A 348 -13.77 -27.45 -21.86
N LEU A 349 -14.65 -26.44 -21.85
CA LEU A 349 -15.97 -26.44 -22.48
C LEU A 349 -16.11 -25.19 -23.34
#